data_AF-A0AA95HCW7-F1
#
_entry.id   AF-A0AA95HCW7-F1
#
_cell.length_a   1.000
_cell.length_b   1.000
_cell.length_c   1.000
_cell.angle_alpha   90.00
_cell.angle_beta   90.00
_cell.angle_gamma   90.00
#
_symmetry.space_group_name_H-M   'P 1'
#
loop_
_entity.id
_entity.type
_entity.pdbx_description
1 polymer ?
#
loop_
_entity_poly.entity_id
_entity_poly.type
_entity_poly.pdbx_seq_one_letter_code
_entity_poly.pdbx_strand_id
1 'polypeptide(L)'
;MFKKNKVAISVATGILGVVGVITSVQAVHINPDGTGQVLLFPYYNGTGGYVTNINLVNSTDQTKAVKIRFREGKTSHDVLDFNIYMSPEDVWTGTVKNGQDASGNWTGVLSTTDRTCTLPALASCDDGKCLAEQPFNGHNIYQGVTGADTKEGYVEVIEMGVVDDATVKQGVLHNNGKPNNCKTVEEAWTKGTFTQGPMIINKKGVVESENTPPKGLSAPTGGLFGSSAVINIAKGSAFAIDPIAIDNYSTQAQHYLSHDPETFLLPSLASGNVASSSIMVRNASGEGEMVVTDWNAQADACLEDKDELTPRCGTNPYPIAHVLLAPHVMNEYFVDPTGGYDGHTDWVITFPMKKHGIHQDVVANFENGIFDREETKAGFSKPNSGFGFSPVLPGKKPDSSTLNREVNVISFKSTDPSYDDSRTVLSSYAKQSVTTGAFVSGWARLGFTGYDLKAGFKAAEAYGSTAGTYNANSNIYKGVPAVGSAFLEGNISDNPNARFGDALPHKVQR
;
A
#
# COMPACT_ATOMS: atom_id res chain seq x y z
N MET A 1 -2.93 15.68 36.59
CA MET A 1 -2.98 14.29 36.10
C MET A 1 -3.93 14.28 34.90
N PHE A 2 -3.39 14.49 33.69
CA PHE A 2 -4.20 14.62 32.48
C PHE A 2 -4.59 13.22 31.97
N LYS A 3 -5.89 12.92 31.96
CA LYS A 3 -6.43 11.73 31.28
C LYS A 3 -6.32 11.94 29.77
N LYS A 4 -5.48 11.17 29.10
CA LYS A 4 -5.43 11.08 27.64
C LYS A 4 -6.69 10.35 27.17
N ASN A 5 -7.67 11.09 26.66
CA ASN A 5 -8.72 10.51 25.82
C ASN A 5 -8.11 10.34 24.42
N LYS A 6 -7.79 9.10 24.04
CA LYS A 6 -7.43 8.76 22.67
C LYS A 6 -8.68 8.96 21.82
N VAL A 7 -8.68 9.96 20.95
CA VAL A 7 -9.69 10.11 19.89
C VAL A 7 -9.26 9.15 18.78
N ALA A 8 -9.95 8.02 18.68
CA ALA A 8 -9.89 7.17 17.51
C ALA A 8 -10.73 7.86 16.41
N ILE A 9 -10.09 8.26 15.30
CA ILE A 9 -10.80 8.67 14.09
C ILE A 9 -11.30 7.40 13.43
N SER A 10 -12.47 6.93 13.89
CA SER A 10 -13.23 5.89 13.21
C SER A 10 -13.82 6.46 11.93
N VAL A 11 -13.37 5.98 10.77
CA VAL A 11 -14.14 6.09 9.53
C VAL A 11 -15.37 5.19 9.72
N ALA A 12 -16.54 5.83 9.89
CA ALA A 12 -17.87 5.22 10.04
C ALA A 12 -18.05 4.19 11.20
N THR A 13 -18.06 4.66 12.45
CA THR A 13 -18.80 3.96 13.52
C THR A 13 -20.30 4.26 13.38
N GLY A 14 -21.02 3.29 12.85
CA GLY A 14 -22.49 3.22 12.88
C GLY A 14 -22.91 1.80 13.22
N ILE A 15 -22.59 1.32 14.43
CA ILE A 15 -23.02 0.02 14.93
C ILE A 15 -24.28 0.24 15.77
N LEU A 16 -25.44 -0.10 15.20
CA LEU A 16 -26.62 -0.51 15.96
C LEU A 16 -27.11 -1.83 15.34
N GLY A 17 -27.27 -2.83 16.20
CA GLY A 17 -27.21 -4.25 15.87
C GLY A 17 -28.29 -4.77 14.91
N VAL A 18 -27.87 -5.72 14.08
CA VAL A 18 -28.76 -6.66 13.39
C VAL A 18 -28.31 -8.06 13.78
N VAL A 19 -29.13 -8.76 14.56
CA VAL A 19 -28.98 -10.20 14.80
C VAL A 19 -29.60 -10.91 13.58
N GLY A 20 -28.77 -11.15 12.58
CA GLY A 20 -29.01 -12.13 11.52
C GLY A 20 -27.94 -13.20 11.64
N VAL A 21 -28.32 -14.48 11.48
CA VAL A 21 -27.36 -15.58 11.37
C VAL A 21 -26.55 -15.34 10.10
N ILE A 22 -25.44 -14.62 10.23
CA ILE A 22 -24.40 -14.58 9.20
C ILE A 22 -23.72 -15.96 9.25
N THR A 23 -24.00 -16.81 8.28
CA THR A 23 -23.00 -17.82 7.92
C THR A 23 -21.75 -17.03 7.59
N SER A 24 -20.68 -17.19 8.36
CA SER A 24 -19.44 -16.43 8.18
C SER A 24 -18.89 -16.65 6.77
N VAL A 25 -19.26 -15.80 5.81
CA VAL A 25 -18.60 -15.79 4.52
C VAL A 25 -17.22 -15.21 4.78
N GLN A 26 -16.18 -16.04 4.64
CA GLN A 26 -14.79 -15.60 4.74
C GLN A 26 -14.41 -14.81 3.49
N ALA A 27 -14.95 -13.60 3.36
CA ALA A 27 -14.68 -12.70 2.25
C ALA A 27 -13.55 -11.72 2.61
N VAL A 28 -12.74 -11.37 1.62
CA VAL A 28 -11.68 -10.35 1.76
C VAL A 28 -12.28 -9.04 2.23
N HIS A 29 -11.70 -8.41 3.25
CA HIS A 29 -12.15 -7.11 3.76
C HIS A 29 -11.01 -6.33 4.42
N ILE A 30 -11.14 -5.01 4.46
CA ILE A 30 -10.28 -4.18 5.31
C ILE A 30 -10.70 -4.40 6.76
N ASN A 31 -9.76 -4.78 7.61
CA ASN A 31 -10.01 -4.95 9.04
C ASN A 31 -9.88 -3.58 9.75
N PRO A 32 -10.97 -3.03 10.32
CA PRO A 32 -10.94 -1.74 11.01
C PRO A 32 -10.12 -1.75 12.31
N ASP A 33 -9.81 -2.92 12.88
CA ASP A 33 -8.96 -3.04 14.06
C ASP A 33 -7.46 -2.93 13.73
N GLY A 34 -7.10 -2.87 12.45
CA GLY A 34 -5.72 -2.62 12.00
C GLY A 34 -4.82 -3.85 11.99
N THR A 35 -5.37 -5.06 12.16
CA THR A 35 -4.65 -6.33 12.02
C THR A 35 -5.07 -7.06 10.75
N GLY A 36 -4.18 -7.83 10.12
CA GLY A 36 -4.56 -8.58 8.91
C GLY A 36 -3.58 -9.66 8.50
N GLN A 37 -3.92 -10.35 7.42
CA GLN A 37 -3.02 -11.24 6.68
C GLN A 37 -2.17 -10.45 5.67
N VAL A 38 -2.68 -9.32 5.17
CA VAL A 38 -1.96 -8.41 4.27
C VAL A 38 -1.91 -7.03 4.89
N LEU A 39 -0.74 -6.40 4.90
CA LEU A 39 -0.55 -5.00 5.23
C LEU A 39 -0.01 -4.26 4.02
N LEU A 40 -0.68 -3.17 3.66
CA LEU A 40 -0.26 -2.28 2.57
C LEU A 40 0.18 -0.94 3.15
N PHE A 41 1.48 -0.70 3.17
CA PHE A 41 2.04 0.60 3.52
C PHE A 41 1.99 1.47 2.27
N PRO A 42 1.19 2.54 2.25
CA PRO A 42 0.86 3.24 1.02
C PRO A 42 2.04 4.02 0.44
N TYR A 43 3.06 4.31 1.25
CA TYR A 43 4.16 5.17 0.86
C TYR A 43 5.43 4.93 1.67
N TYR A 44 6.56 4.87 0.97
CA TYR A 44 7.89 5.12 1.53
C TYR A 44 8.62 6.18 0.70
N ASN A 45 9.51 6.90 1.36
CA ASN A 45 10.35 7.93 0.75
C ASN A 45 11.76 7.91 1.36
N GLY A 46 12.76 7.80 0.49
CA GLY A 46 14.17 7.95 0.78
C GLY A 46 14.82 9.14 0.06
N THR A 47 14.05 10.05 -0.53
CA THR A 47 14.55 11.22 -1.29
C THR A 47 14.68 12.45 -0.40
N GLY A 48 15.54 13.41 -0.75
CA GLY A 48 15.46 14.78 -0.19
C GLY A 48 15.65 14.89 1.33
N GLY A 49 16.45 14.00 1.93
CA GLY A 49 16.68 13.96 3.38
C GLY A 49 15.60 13.21 4.17
N TYR A 50 14.64 12.58 3.47
CA TYR A 50 13.67 11.67 4.06
C TYR A 50 14.27 10.29 4.32
N VAL A 51 13.82 9.68 5.41
CA VAL A 51 13.89 8.24 5.67
C VAL A 51 12.49 7.75 6.00
N THR A 52 12.21 6.48 5.75
CA THR A 52 10.96 5.84 6.15
C THR A 52 11.23 4.68 7.07
N ASN A 53 10.84 4.80 8.33
CA ASN A 53 10.85 3.69 9.26
C ASN A 53 9.60 2.84 9.04
N ILE A 54 9.75 1.52 9.13
CA ILE A 54 8.70 0.52 9.01
C ILE A 54 8.82 -0.38 10.22
N ASN A 55 7.70 -0.59 10.89
CA ASN A 55 7.56 -1.51 12.00
C ASN A 55 6.45 -2.52 11.68
N LEU A 56 6.77 -3.80 11.82
CA LEU A 56 5.85 -4.91 11.57
C LEU A 56 5.81 -5.78 12.81
N VAL A 57 4.60 -6.05 13.31
CA VAL A 57 4.38 -6.79 14.54
C VAL A 57 3.52 -8.00 14.25
N ASN A 58 3.97 -9.15 14.75
CA ASN A 58 3.15 -10.33 14.89
C ASN A 58 2.46 -10.26 16.26
N SER A 59 1.13 -10.07 16.32
CA SER A 59 0.43 -9.94 17.59
C SER A 59 -0.07 -11.27 18.17
N THR A 60 0.33 -12.41 17.59
CA THR A 60 -0.19 -13.73 17.97
C THR A 60 0.88 -14.60 18.62
N ASP A 61 0.43 -15.69 19.25
CA ASP A 61 1.28 -16.72 19.85
C ASP A 61 1.86 -17.71 18.80
N GLN A 62 1.67 -17.42 17.51
CA GLN A 62 2.03 -18.31 16.41
C GLN A 62 3.27 -17.81 15.67
N THR A 63 4.11 -18.72 15.18
CA THR A 63 5.22 -18.38 14.29
C THR A 63 4.71 -18.14 12.87
N LYS A 64 5.00 -16.98 12.29
CA LYS A 64 4.49 -16.58 10.97
C LYS A 64 5.61 -16.51 9.95
N ALA A 65 5.35 -17.06 8.76
CA ALA A 65 6.15 -16.81 7.58
C ALA A 65 5.51 -15.66 6.80
N VAL A 66 6.28 -14.61 6.52
CA VAL A 66 5.76 -13.37 5.93
C VAL A 66 6.67 -12.94 4.79
N LYS A 67 6.09 -12.59 3.64
CA LYS A 67 6.83 -11.95 2.55
C LYS A 67 6.72 -10.43 2.67
N ILE A 68 7.85 -9.74 2.56
CA ILE A 68 7.92 -8.28 2.45
C ILE A 68 8.40 -7.93 1.04
N ARG A 69 7.71 -6.97 0.39
CA ARG A 69 8.11 -6.42 -0.90
C ARG A 69 8.11 -4.90 -0.89
N PHE A 70 9.21 -4.34 -1.39
CA PHE A 70 9.33 -2.94 -1.72
C PHE A 70 9.05 -2.76 -3.21
N ARG A 71 8.01 -2.00 -3.53
CA ARG A 71 7.61 -1.66 -4.90
C ARG A 71 8.08 -0.25 -5.21
N GLU A 72 8.66 -0.03 -6.39
CA GLU A 72 8.97 1.33 -6.83
C GLU A 72 7.74 2.06 -7.35
N GLY A 73 7.80 3.40 -7.33
CA GLY A 73 6.62 4.23 -7.52
C GLY A 73 6.17 4.44 -8.97
N LYS A 74 6.90 3.99 -9.98
CA LYS A 74 6.63 4.28 -11.41
C LYS A 74 5.85 3.19 -12.12
N THR A 75 6.23 1.92 -11.97
CA THR A 75 5.55 0.75 -12.59
C THR A 75 5.36 -0.44 -11.64
N SER A 76 5.50 -0.23 -10.32
CA SER A 76 5.38 -1.28 -9.28
C SER A 76 6.28 -2.49 -9.53
N HIS A 77 7.51 -2.26 -10.00
CA HIS A 77 8.51 -3.31 -10.01
C HIS A 77 9.04 -3.61 -8.60
N ASP A 78 9.42 -4.87 -8.36
CA ASP A 78 10.03 -5.28 -7.10
C ASP A 78 11.47 -4.77 -7.05
N VAL A 79 11.74 -3.84 -6.14
CA VAL A 79 13.11 -3.31 -5.98
C VAL A 79 13.89 -4.02 -4.88
N LEU A 80 13.17 -4.66 -3.96
CA LEU A 80 13.69 -5.60 -2.97
C LEU A 80 12.53 -6.44 -2.44
N ASP A 81 12.72 -7.76 -2.35
CA ASP A 81 11.82 -8.64 -1.63
C ASP A 81 12.56 -9.74 -0.87
N PHE A 82 12.00 -10.16 0.26
CA PHE A 82 12.54 -11.23 1.10
C PHE A 82 11.44 -11.77 2.00
N ASN A 83 11.67 -12.97 2.50
CA ASN A 83 10.80 -13.58 3.48
C ASN A 83 11.38 -13.37 4.87
N ILE A 84 10.52 -13.13 5.85
CA ILE A 84 10.86 -13.17 7.27
C ILE A 84 10.06 -14.27 7.97
N TYR A 85 10.65 -14.81 9.03
CA TYR A 85 10.02 -15.83 9.86
C TYR A 85 9.97 -15.29 11.28
N MET A 86 8.82 -14.75 11.62
CA MET A 86 8.56 -14.05 12.87
C MET A 86 8.20 -15.07 13.96
N SER A 87 8.93 -15.06 15.07
CA SER A 87 8.53 -15.84 16.24
C SER A 87 7.19 -15.32 16.82
N PRO A 88 6.55 -16.04 17.76
CA PRO A 88 5.40 -15.50 18.49
C PRO A 88 5.72 -14.11 19.06
N GLU A 89 4.78 -13.18 18.93
CA GLU A 89 4.87 -11.81 19.50
C GLU A 89 6.07 -10.97 18.99
N ASP A 90 6.69 -11.39 17.89
CA ASP A 90 7.90 -10.77 17.34
C ASP A 90 7.62 -9.42 16.66
N VAL A 91 8.65 -8.59 16.59
CA VAL A 91 8.64 -7.28 15.96
C VAL A 91 9.82 -7.19 15.01
N TRP A 92 9.53 -6.95 13.73
CA TRP A 92 10.53 -6.67 12.72
C TRP A 92 10.56 -5.17 12.39
N THR A 93 11.76 -4.60 12.34
CA THR A 93 11.98 -3.19 12.00
C THR A 93 12.89 -2.99 10.80
N GLY A 94 12.62 -1.97 9.99
CA GLY A 94 13.44 -1.58 8.85
C GLY A 94 13.33 -0.09 8.53
N THR A 95 14.35 0.47 7.90
CA THR A 95 14.40 1.88 7.49
C THR A 95 14.79 1.98 6.02
N VAL A 96 13.94 2.59 5.20
CA VAL A 96 14.30 2.99 3.83
C VAL A 96 14.98 4.36 3.89
N LYS A 97 16.15 4.48 3.26
CA LYS A 97 16.91 5.73 3.18
C LYS A 97 17.56 5.90 1.81
N ASN A 98 18.04 7.10 1.51
CA ASN A 98 18.93 7.31 0.37
C ASN A 98 20.26 6.58 0.59
N GLY A 99 20.77 5.93 -0.45
CA GLY A 99 22.12 5.36 -0.43
C GLY A 99 22.61 5.03 -1.83
N GLN A 100 23.67 4.24 -1.93
CA GLN A 100 24.25 3.84 -3.21
C GLN A 100 24.24 2.32 -3.36
N ASP A 101 24.06 1.86 -4.59
CA ASP A 101 24.32 0.46 -4.94
C ASP A 101 25.82 0.18 -5.06
N ALA A 102 26.19 -1.07 -5.35
CA ALA A 102 27.58 -1.48 -5.52
C ALA A 102 28.31 -0.78 -6.69
N SER A 103 27.57 -0.21 -7.64
CA SER A 103 28.09 0.52 -8.80
C SER A 103 28.19 2.03 -8.55
N GLY A 104 27.76 2.52 -7.40
CA GLY A 104 27.76 3.93 -7.03
C GLY A 104 26.53 4.72 -7.49
N ASN A 105 25.50 4.07 -8.03
CA ASN A 105 24.25 4.73 -8.40
C ASN A 105 23.44 5.08 -7.14
N TRP A 106 22.82 6.27 -7.11
CA TRP A 106 21.96 6.67 -5.99
C TRP A 106 20.58 6.00 -6.04
N THR A 107 20.25 5.19 -5.03
CA THR A 107 19.04 4.37 -4.93
C THR A 107 18.38 4.50 -3.55
N GLY A 108 17.20 3.88 -3.38
CA GLY A 108 16.72 3.53 -2.05
C GLY A 108 17.55 2.39 -1.46
N VAL A 109 17.78 2.40 -0.14
CA VAL A 109 18.46 1.33 0.59
C VAL A 109 17.60 0.95 1.78
N LEU A 110 17.30 -0.34 1.93
CA LEU A 110 16.78 -0.87 3.19
C LEU A 110 17.94 -1.03 4.17
N SER A 111 17.81 -0.42 5.33
CA SER A 111 18.70 -0.57 6.47
C SER A 111 17.92 -1.23 7.61
N THR A 112 18.44 -2.31 8.16
CA THR A 112 17.86 -2.93 9.35
C THR A 112 18.96 -3.44 10.28
N THR A 113 18.70 -3.39 11.58
CA THR A 113 19.53 -4.05 12.61
C THR A 113 18.78 -5.18 13.31
N ASP A 114 17.57 -5.44 12.81
CA ASP A 114 16.66 -6.43 13.33
C ASP A 114 17.22 -7.84 13.13
N ARG A 115 16.83 -8.75 14.02
CA ARG A 115 17.37 -10.11 14.09
C ARG A 115 16.36 -11.17 13.71
N THR A 116 15.11 -10.83 13.39
CA THR A 116 14.15 -11.80 12.84
C THR A 116 14.78 -12.52 11.64
N CYS A 117 14.63 -13.84 11.61
CA CYS A 117 15.26 -14.65 10.56
C CYS A 117 14.71 -14.28 9.18
N THR A 118 15.62 -13.99 8.25
CA THR A 118 15.32 -13.60 6.86
C THR A 118 15.75 -14.69 5.89
N LEU A 119 15.03 -14.82 4.77
CA LEU A 119 15.40 -15.67 3.64
C LEU A 119 15.19 -14.90 2.31
N PRO A 120 16.26 -14.64 1.52
CA PRO A 120 17.67 -14.90 1.84
C PRO A 120 18.12 -14.13 3.10
N ALA A 121 19.20 -14.59 3.73
CA ALA A 121 19.78 -13.90 4.89
C ALA A 121 20.30 -12.52 4.47
N LEU A 122 19.78 -11.45 5.09
CA LEU A 122 20.16 -10.08 4.73
C LEU A 122 21.50 -9.62 5.34
N ALA A 123 21.94 -10.24 6.44
CA ALA A 123 23.24 -10.02 7.06
C ALA A 123 23.67 -11.26 7.87
N SER A 124 24.98 -11.46 8.02
CA SER A 124 25.51 -12.36 9.06
C SER A 124 25.54 -11.61 10.39
N CYS A 125 24.81 -12.14 11.38
CA CYS A 125 24.72 -11.58 12.72
C CYS A 125 25.80 -12.14 13.68
N ASP A 126 26.84 -12.78 13.15
CA ASP A 126 27.74 -13.65 13.93
C ASP A 126 28.62 -12.89 14.94
N ASP A 127 28.84 -11.58 14.76
CA ASP A 127 29.68 -10.72 15.63
C ASP A 127 28.90 -9.58 16.33
N GLY A 128 27.58 -9.68 16.45
CA GLY A 128 26.74 -8.62 17.03
C GLY A 128 26.54 -7.39 16.13
N LYS A 129 27.14 -7.37 14.94
CA LYS A 129 26.89 -6.40 13.86
C LYS A 129 25.78 -6.91 12.94
N CYS A 130 24.53 -6.71 13.35
CA CYS A 130 23.35 -7.12 12.56
C CYS A 130 22.90 -6.08 11.54
N LEU A 131 23.75 -5.10 11.20
CA LEU A 131 23.39 -4.10 10.21
C LEU A 131 23.36 -4.72 8.81
N ALA A 132 22.17 -4.89 8.27
CA ALA A 132 21.96 -5.16 6.85
C ALA A 132 21.70 -3.83 6.12
N GLU A 133 22.43 -3.61 5.03
CA GLU A 133 22.15 -2.52 4.07
C GLU A 133 21.96 -3.13 2.69
N GLN A 134 20.73 -3.13 2.22
CA GLN A 134 20.32 -3.78 0.98
C GLN A 134 19.88 -2.71 -0.01
N PRO A 135 20.69 -2.39 -1.03
CA PRO A 135 20.33 -1.42 -2.04
C PRO A 135 19.22 -1.95 -2.95
N PHE A 136 18.35 -1.04 -3.35
CA PHE A 136 17.22 -1.31 -4.24
C PHE A 136 17.70 -1.41 -5.69
N ASN A 137 17.98 -2.64 -6.09
CA ASN A 137 18.65 -2.97 -7.35
C ASN A 137 17.69 -3.19 -8.51
N GLY A 138 16.37 -2.96 -8.34
CA GLY A 138 15.39 -3.14 -9.42
C GLY A 138 15.72 -2.35 -10.69
N HIS A 139 16.40 -1.20 -10.59
CA HIS A 139 16.86 -0.42 -11.75
C HIS A 139 17.92 -1.13 -12.63
N ASN A 140 18.61 -2.15 -12.09
CA ASN A 140 19.54 -2.99 -12.84
C ASN A 140 18.84 -4.16 -13.54
N ILE A 141 17.56 -4.40 -13.22
CA ILE A 141 16.78 -5.56 -13.66
C ILE A 141 15.69 -5.12 -14.64
N TYR A 142 14.93 -4.08 -14.30
CA TYR A 142 13.73 -3.68 -15.02
C TYR A 142 14.00 -2.50 -15.96
N GLN A 143 13.65 -2.69 -17.23
CA GLN A 143 13.79 -1.64 -18.24
C GLN A 143 12.91 -0.42 -17.88
N GLY A 144 13.50 0.76 -17.97
CA GLY A 144 12.79 2.02 -17.72
C GLY A 144 12.60 2.38 -16.24
N VAL A 145 13.10 1.57 -15.30
CA VAL A 145 13.23 1.93 -13.88
C VAL A 145 14.59 2.56 -13.65
N THR A 146 14.62 3.74 -13.04
CA THR A 146 15.87 4.44 -12.68
C THR A 146 16.15 4.32 -11.18
N GLY A 147 17.39 4.59 -10.74
CA GLY A 147 17.69 4.70 -9.31
C GLY A 147 16.89 5.81 -8.59
N ALA A 148 16.37 6.81 -9.31
CA ALA A 148 15.42 7.78 -8.76
C ALA A 148 14.07 7.14 -8.43
N ASP A 149 13.56 6.27 -9.31
CA ASP A 149 12.29 5.56 -9.10
C ASP A 149 12.31 4.64 -7.89
N THR A 150 13.47 4.08 -7.53
CA THR A 150 13.56 3.20 -6.36
C THR A 150 13.54 3.96 -5.02
N LYS A 151 13.66 5.30 -5.00
CA LYS A 151 13.68 6.06 -3.73
C LYS A 151 12.29 6.41 -3.20
N GLU A 152 11.24 6.14 -3.97
CA GLU A 152 9.86 6.46 -3.62
C GLU A 152 8.95 5.34 -4.11
N GLY A 153 8.05 4.87 -3.27
CA GLY A 153 7.23 3.70 -3.60
C GLY A 153 6.29 3.29 -2.47
N TYR A 154 5.90 2.02 -2.42
CA TYR A 154 5.01 1.47 -1.40
C TYR A 154 5.48 0.06 -0.98
N VAL A 155 4.96 -0.45 0.15
CA VAL A 155 5.39 -1.75 0.70
C VAL A 155 4.20 -2.68 0.85
N GLU A 156 4.35 -3.89 0.33
CA GLU A 156 3.42 -5.01 0.50
C GLU A 156 3.99 -5.97 1.55
N VAL A 157 3.19 -6.32 2.55
CA VAL A 157 3.51 -7.37 3.52
C VAL A 157 2.40 -8.40 3.46
N ILE A 158 2.74 -9.65 3.18
CA ILE A 158 1.77 -10.74 2.99
C ILE A 158 2.16 -11.92 3.87
N GLU A 159 1.26 -12.32 4.77
CA GLU A 159 1.37 -13.55 5.54
C GLU A 159 1.25 -14.75 4.59
N MET A 160 2.34 -15.53 4.48
CA MET A 160 2.37 -16.77 3.70
C MET A 160 1.71 -17.93 4.45
N GLY A 161 1.69 -17.88 5.78
CA GLY A 161 1.07 -18.88 6.63
C GLY A 161 1.73 -19.00 8.00
N VAL A 162 1.19 -19.91 8.81
CA VAL A 162 1.71 -20.22 10.15
C VAL A 162 2.63 -21.43 10.06
N VAL A 163 3.88 -21.28 10.52
CA VAL A 163 4.90 -22.33 10.49
C VAL A 163 4.50 -23.46 11.45
N ASP A 164 4.37 -24.68 10.92
CA ASP A 164 4.00 -25.87 11.69
C ASP A 164 5.22 -26.69 12.16
N ASP A 165 6.34 -26.59 11.46
CA ASP A 165 7.57 -27.35 11.74
C ASP A 165 8.20 -26.95 13.08
N ALA A 166 8.39 -27.93 13.97
CA ALA A 166 8.91 -27.69 15.31
C ALA A 166 10.36 -27.21 15.32
N THR A 167 11.19 -27.68 14.38
CA THR A 167 12.61 -27.30 14.31
C THR A 167 12.75 -25.85 13.89
N VAL A 168 11.99 -25.42 12.88
CA VAL A 168 11.97 -24.02 12.44
C VAL A 168 11.42 -23.12 13.54
N LYS A 169 10.31 -23.49 14.18
CA LYS A 169 9.76 -22.71 15.32
C LYS A 169 10.79 -22.50 16.43
N GLN A 170 11.52 -23.55 16.81
CA GLN A 170 12.58 -23.43 17.82
C GLN A 170 13.75 -22.58 17.33
N GLY A 171 14.12 -22.69 16.05
CA GLY A 171 15.22 -21.92 15.45
C GLY A 171 14.95 -20.42 15.39
N VAL A 172 13.73 -20.01 15.02
CA VAL A 172 13.37 -18.59 14.89
C VAL A 172 12.98 -17.93 16.21
N LEU A 173 12.67 -18.71 17.24
CA LEU A 173 12.32 -18.18 18.56
C LEU A 173 13.47 -17.37 19.16
N HIS A 174 13.16 -16.15 19.58
CA HIS A 174 14.12 -15.25 20.22
C HIS A 174 14.45 -15.71 21.65
N ASN A 175 15.74 -15.78 21.95
CA ASN A 175 16.29 -16.01 23.28
C ASN A 175 17.40 -14.97 23.56
N ASN A 176 17.24 -14.17 24.61
CA ASN A 176 18.13 -13.03 24.91
C ASN A 176 18.32 -12.07 23.72
N GLY A 177 17.24 -11.74 23.01
CA GLY A 177 17.24 -10.75 21.93
C GLY A 177 17.92 -11.22 20.63
N LYS A 178 17.99 -12.53 20.37
CA LYS A 178 18.40 -13.10 19.08
C LYS A 178 17.68 -14.43 18.82
N PRO A 179 17.39 -14.83 17.57
CA PRO A 179 16.91 -16.17 17.29
C PRO A 179 17.92 -17.25 17.68
N ASN A 180 17.45 -18.45 18.00
CA ASN A 180 18.32 -19.57 18.38
C ASN A 180 19.19 -20.05 17.21
N ASN A 181 18.62 -20.19 16.01
CA ASN A 181 19.34 -20.64 14.81
C ASN A 181 18.53 -20.36 13.53
N CYS A 182 18.81 -19.27 12.82
CA CYS A 182 18.12 -18.97 11.56
C CYS A 182 18.41 -19.96 10.42
N LYS A 183 19.48 -20.77 10.51
CA LYS A 183 19.80 -21.77 9.47
C LYS A 183 18.75 -22.87 9.38
N THR A 184 17.94 -23.08 10.42
CA THR A 184 16.84 -24.07 10.37
C THR A 184 15.85 -23.76 9.26
N VAL A 185 15.66 -22.48 8.91
CA VAL A 185 14.78 -22.05 7.81
C VAL A 185 15.34 -22.50 6.47
N GLU A 186 16.62 -22.21 6.19
CA GLU A 186 17.29 -22.62 4.95
C GLU A 186 17.34 -24.14 4.83
N GLU A 187 17.71 -24.83 5.90
CA GLU A 187 17.73 -26.29 5.95
C GLU A 187 16.35 -26.92 5.70
N ALA A 188 15.27 -26.29 6.17
CA ALA A 188 13.91 -26.77 5.92
C ALA A 188 13.56 -26.75 4.42
N TRP A 189 14.02 -25.72 3.69
CA TRP A 189 13.90 -25.67 2.23
C TRP A 189 14.78 -26.72 1.55
N THR A 190 16.07 -26.82 1.91
CA THR A 190 17.01 -27.77 1.28
C THR A 190 16.62 -29.24 1.52
N LYS A 191 16.03 -29.56 2.68
CA LYS A 191 15.61 -30.92 3.05
C LYS A 191 14.19 -31.27 2.59
N GLY A 192 13.45 -30.32 2.00
CA GLY A 192 12.07 -30.52 1.55
C GLY A 192 11.02 -30.58 2.66
N THR A 193 11.34 -30.10 3.86
CA THR A 193 10.37 -29.84 4.94
C THR A 193 9.46 -28.67 4.55
N PHE A 194 10.07 -27.63 3.97
CA PHE A 194 9.36 -26.58 3.23
C PHE A 194 9.34 -26.92 1.74
N THR A 195 8.20 -26.68 1.10
CA THR A 195 8.04 -26.80 -0.35
C THR A 195 7.26 -25.60 -0.87
N GLN A 196 7.53 -25.18 -2.11
CA GLN A 196 6.78 -24.07 -2.69
C GLN A 196 5.31 -24.45 -2.90
N GLY A 197 4.40 -23.49 -2.73
CA GLY A 197 3.00 -23.71 -3.07
C GLY A 197 2.02 -22.63 -2.57
N PRO A 198 0.73 -22.72 -2.95
CA PRO A 198 0.15 -23.85 -3.69
C PRO A 198 0.69 -23.93 -5.12
N MET A 199 1.02 -25.14 -5.57
CA MET A 199 1.66 -25.33 -6.88
C MET A 199 0.74 -24.85 -8.02
N ILE A 200 1.26 -23.97 -8.88
CA ILE A 200 0.88 -23.88 -10.28
C ILE A 200 2.19 -23.92 -11.08
N ILE A 201 2.42 -24.95 -11.90
CA ILE A 201 3.56 -25.09 -12.84
C ILE A 201 2.98 -25.02 -14.27
N ASN A 202 3.63 -24.65 -15.38
CA ASN A 202 4.21 -23.37 -15.82
C ASN A 202 3.67 -22.97 -17.23
N LYS A 203 4.24 -21.92 -17.83
CA LYS A 203 3.92 -21.17 -19.07
C LYS A 203 3.73 -21.99 -20.38
N LYS A 204 3.87 -23.33 -20.35
CA LYS A 204 3.77 -24.27 -21.49
C LYS A 204 2.85 -25.49 -21.26
N GLY A 205 2.03 -25.52 -20.21
CA GLY A 205 0.95 -26.52 -20.07
C GLY A 205 1.35 -27.89 -19.49
N VAL A 206 2.37 -27.99 -18.65
CA VAL A 206 2.59 -29.18 -17.81
C VAL A 206 2.14 -28.87 -16.38
N VAL A 207 0.97 -29.41 -16.03
CA VAL A 207 0.40 -29.47 -14.67
C VAL A 207 0.77 -30.83 -14.09
N GLU A 208 1.38 -30.87 -12.89
CA GLU A 208 1.43 -32.13 -12.14
C GLU A 208 0.53 -32.15 -10.90
N SER A 209 0.01 -31.00 -10.42
CA SER A 209 -1.06 -31.01 -9.41
C SER A 209 -1.65 -29.63 -9.20
N GLU A 210 -2.98 -29.52 -9.30
CA GLU A 210 -3.75 -28.37 -8.82
C GLU A 210 -3.67 -28.30 -7.29
N ASN A 211 -3.48 -27.10 -6.73
CA ASN A 211 -3.68 -26.82 -5.31
C ASN A 211 -2.88 -27.69 -4.32
N THR A 212 -1.73 -28.28 -4.69
CA THR A 212 -0.88 -28.94 -3.67
C THR A 212 -0.41 -27.88 -2.69
N PRO A 213 -0.86 -27.90 -1.42
CA PRO A 213 -0.44 -26.90 -0.45
C PRO A 213 1.06 -27.01 -0.19
N PRO A 214 1.74 -25.90 0.14
CA PRO A 214 3.12 -25.97 0.58
C PRO A 214 3.22 -26.82 1.86
N LYS A 215 4.32 -27.54 2.03
CA LYS A 215 4.62 -28.24 3.29
C LYS A 215 5.25 -27.29 4.29
N GLY A 216 5.02 -27.57 5.57
CA GLY A 216 5.63 -26.87 6.70
C GLY A 216 4.91 -25.60 7.16
N LEU A 217 3.85 -25.20 6.44
CA LEU A 217 2.97 -24.09 6.80
C LEU A 217 1.51 -24.55 6.81
N SER A 218 0.76 -24.04 7.78
CA SER A 218 -0.70 -24.03 7.79
C SER A 218 -1.24 -22.68 7.29
N ALA A 219 -2.55 -22.61 7.06
CA ALA A 219 -3.21 -21.42 6.53
C ALA A 219 -2.89 -20.16 7.37
N PRO A 220 -2.76 -18.98 6.73
CA PRO A 220 -2.52 -17.75 7.46
C PRO A 220 -3.70 -17.41 8.37
N THR A 221 -3.39 -16.86 9.55
CA THR A 221 -4.40 -16.58 10.59
C THR A 221 -4.65 -15.09 10.82
N GLY A 222 -3.92 -14.20 10.14
CA GLY A 222 -4.00 -12.76 10.35
C GLY A 222 -3.25 -12.33 11.61
N GLY A 223 -3.57 -11.17 12.18
CA GLY A 223 -2.90 -10.69 13.39
C GLY A 223 -1.52 -10.04 13.16
N LEU A 224 -1.16 -9.77 11.90
CA LEU A 224 -0.07 -8.82 11.61
C LEU A 224 -0.61 -7.40 11.72
N PHE A 225 0.12 -6.50 12.36
CA PHE A 225 -0.12 -5.07 12.25
C PHE A 225 1.20 -4.33 12.06
N GLY A 226 1.14 -3.05 11.71
CA GLY A 226 2.35 -2.28 11.51
C GLY A 226 2.13 -0.79 11.63
N SER A 227 3.22 -0.05 11.50
CA SER A 227 3.23 1.41 11.40
C SER A 227 4.43 1.84 10.59
N SER A 228 4.32 2.96 9.88
CA SER A 228 5.47 3.60 9.27
C SER A 228 5.57 5.07 9.66
N ALA A 229 6.79 5.59 9.61
CA ALA A 229 7.05 7.01 9.83
C ALA A 229 7.97 7.52 8.73
N VAL A 230 7.47 8.42 7.90
CA VAL A 230 8.25 9.16 6.91
C VAL A 230 8.82 10.38 7.62
N ILE A 231 10.14 10.49 7.73
CA ILE A 231 10.81 11.46 8.59
C ILE A 231 11.82 12.23 7.76
N ASN A 232 11.72 13.56 7.75
CA ASN A 232 12.78 14.40 7.23
C ASN A 232 13.80 14.69 8.35
N ILE A 233 14.97 14.07 8.28
CA ILE A 233 15.97 14.19 9.35
C ILE A 233 16.51 15.62 9.44
N ALA A 234 16.73 16.27 8.29
CA ALA A 234 17.31 17.61 8.24
C ALA A 234 16.34 18.69 8.75
N LYS A 235 15.04 18.51 8.51
CA LYS A 235 13.98 19.45 8.88
C LYS A 235 13.33 19.15 10.24
N GLY A 236 13.49 17.94 10.77
CA GLY A 236 12.84 17.53 12.03
C GLY A 236 11.33 17.31 11.93
N SER A 237 10.78 17.11 10.72
CA SER A 237 9.37 16.78 10.50
C SER A 237 9.18 15.28 10.35
N ALA A 238 8.06 14.76 10.85
CA ALA A 238 7.71 13.35 10.81
C ALA A 238 6.23 13.17 10.48
N PHE A 239 5.94 12.13 9.70
CA PHE A 239 4.61 11.80 9.21
C PHE A 239 4.34 10.34 9.55
N ALA A 240 3.46 10.08 10.52
CA ALA A 240 3.07 8.73 10.90
C ALA A 240 1.97 8.22 9.97
N ILE A 241 2.12 7.01 9.45
CA ILE A 241 1.17 6.40 8.52
C ILE A 241 0.91 4.97 8.99
N ASP A 242 -0.35 4.62 9.14
CA ASP A 242 -0.76 3.25 9.40
C ASP A 242 -0.98 2.50 8.07
N PRO A 243 -0.50 1.25 7.93
CA PRO A 243 -0.82 0.44 6.77
C PRO A 243 -2.30 0.07 6.74
N ILE A 244 -2.81 -0.20 5.55
CA ILE A 244 -4.14 -0.79 5.41
C ILE A 244 -4.03 -2.28 5.68
N ALA A 245 -4.75 -2.75 6.70
CA ALA A 245 -4.80 -4.15 7.08
C ALA A 245 -5.98 -4.86 6.42
N ILE A 246 -5.72 -6.01 5.79
CA ILE A 246 -6.71 -6.79 5.06
C ILE A 246 -6.73 -8.22 5.61
N ASP A 247 -7.94 -8.72 5.88
CA ASP A 247 -8.19 -10.07 6.38
C ASP A 247 -8.95 -10.93 5.38
N ASN A 248 -8.93 -12.24 5.62
CA ASN A 248 -9.46 -13.29 4.74
C ASN A 248 -8.90 -13.20 3.30
N TYR A 249 -7.67 -12.72 3.14
CA TYR A 249 -6.96 -12.73 1.86
C TYR A 249 -6.72 -14.17 1.36
N SER A 250 -6.38 -15.08 2.27
CA SER A 250 -6.12 -16.48 1.96
C SER A 250 -6.60 -17.40 3.07
N THR A 251 -7.18 -18.54 2.70
CA THR A 251 -7.51 -19.66 3.60
C THR A 251 -6.57 -20.85 3.39
N GLN A 252 -5.54 -20.68 2.56
CA GLN A 252 -4.50 -21.67 2.28
C GLN A 252 -3.12 -21.04 2.47
N ALA A 253 -2.14 -21.85 2.87
CA ALA A 253 -0.75 -21.42 2.95
C ALA A 253 -0.20 -21.13 1.55
N GLN A 254 0.59 -20.06 1.40
CA GLN A 254 1.20 -19.59 0.16
C GLN A 254 2.71 -19.35 0.35
N HIS A 255 3.50 -20.42 0.45
CA HIS A 255 4.94 -20.35 0.72
C HIS A 255 5.74 -20.33 -0.58
N TYR A 256 6.42 -19.24 -0.87
CA TYR A 256 7.23 -19.07 -2.08
C TYR A 256 8.59 -18.46 -1.76
N LEU A 257 9.64 -18.88 -2.46
CA LEU A 257 10.98 -18.32 -2.29
C LEU A 257 11.11 -17.00 -3.05
N SER A 258 11.66 -15.98 -2.41
CA SER A 258 11.92 -14.67 -3.04
C SER A 258 12.96 -14.69 -4.16
N HIS A 259 13.78 -15.74 -4.25
CA HIS A 259 14.81 -15.87 -5.28
C HIS A 259 14.49 -16.96 -6.31
N ASP A 260 13.30 -17.57 -6.25
CA ASP A 260 12.90 -18.57 -7.23
C ASP A 260 12.51 -17.90 -8.55
N PRO A 261 13.17 -18.25 -9.67
CA PRO A 261 12.98 -17.54 -10.93
C PRO A 261 11.57 -17.68 -11.53
N GLU A 262 10.80 -18.70 -11.15
CA GLU A 262 9.46 -18.96 -11.69
C GLU A 262 8.33 -18.36 -10.82
N THR A 263 8.61 -18.07 -9.54
CA THR A 263 7.57 -17.75 -8.56
C THR A 263 7.92 -16.60 -7.60
N PHE A 264 9.03 -15.88 -7.77
CA PHE A 264 9.41 -14.78 -6.85
C PHE A 264 8.32 -13.70 -6.68
N LEU A 265 7.50 -13.48 -7.72
CA LEU A 265 6.33 -12.60 -7.70
C LEU A 265 5.13 -13.14 -6.89
N LEU A 266 5.21 -14.33 -6.29
CA LEU A 266 4.21 -14.90 -5.40
C LEU A 266 4.67 -15.00 -3.92
N PRO A 267 3.75 -14.97 -2.94
CA PRO A 267 2.35 -14.56 -3.11
C PRO A 267 2.25 -13.07 -3.48
N SER A 268 1.18 -12.61 -4.10
CA SER A 268 0.96 -11.21 -4.50
C SER A 268 -0.43 -10.73 -4.07
N LEU A 269 -0.77 -9.46 -4.28
CA LEU A 269 -2.13 -8.97 -4.04
C LEU A 269 -3.21 -9.66 -4.90
N ALA A 270 -2.83 -10.40 -5.95
CA ALA A 270 -3.74 -11.15 -6.82
C ALA A 270 -3.63 -12.68 -6.68
N SER A 271 -2.88 -13.22 -5.71
CA SER A 271 -2.72 -14.68 -5.55
C SER A 271 -3.52 -15.32 -4.41
N GLY A 272 -4.21 -14.52 -3.60
CA GLY A 272 -5.08 -15.03 -2.53
C GLY A 272 -6.19 -15.93 -3.08
N ASN A 273 -6.49 -17.03 -2.40
CA ASN A 273 -7.46 -18.02 -2.89
C ASN A 273 -8.93 -17.67 -2.59
N VAL A 274 -9.18 -16.64 -1.78
CA VAL A 274 -10.55 -16.18 -1.46
C VAL A 274 -11.07 -15.33 -2.61
N ALA A 275 -12.09 -15.83 -3.32
CA ALA A 275 -12.65 -15.20 -4.53
C ALA A 275 -13.79 -14.20 -4.24
N SER A 276 -14.07 -13.92 -2.97
CA SER A 276 -15.12 -12.99 -2.56
C SER A 276 -14.55 -11.86 -1.70
N SER A 277 -15.25 -10.73 -1.71
CA SER A 277 -14.91 -9.56 -0.90
C SER A 277 -16.15 -9.02 -0.20
N SER A 278 -16.00 -8.41 0.97
CA SER A 278 -17.09 -7.75 1.66
C SER A 278 -16.76 -6.28 1.96
N ILE A 279 -17.78 -5.43 1.80
CA ILE A 279 -17.72 -4.01 2.15
C ILE A 279 -18.98 -3.59 2.90
N MET A 280 -18.85 -2.58 3.75
CA MET A 280 -19.99 -1.92 4.39
C MET A 280 -20.42 -0.72 3.55
N VAL A 281 -21.71 -0.61 3.27
CA VAL A 281 -22.31 0.47 2.47
C VAL A 281 -23.61 0.96 3.11
N ARG A 282 -24.12 2.09 2.64
CA ARG A 282 -25.48 2.54 2.94
C ARG A 282 -26.38 2.21 1.76
N ASN A 283 -27.47 1.52 2.02
CA ASN A 283 -28.47 1.20 1.00
C ASN A 283 -29.30 2.45 0.62
N ALA A 284 -30.26 2.29 -0.28
CA ALA A 284 -31.13 3.38 -0.72
C ALA A 284 -32.02 3.97 0.39
N SER A 285 -32.30 3.23 1.47
CA SER A 285 -33.01 3.73 2.66
C SER A 285 -32.08 4.41 3.68
N GLY A 286 -30.77 4.45 3.42
CA GLY A 286 -29.75 5.03 4.30
C GLY A 286 -29.29 4.11 5.44
N GLU A 287 -29.81 2.89 5.48
CA GLU A 287 -29.44 1.85 6.45
C GLU A 287 -28.08 1.24 6.06
N GLY A 288 -27.29 0.88 7.07
CA GLY A 288 -26.03 0.19 6.85
C GLY A 288 -26.26 -1.27 6.48
N GLU A 289 -25.59 -1.74 5.45
CA GLU A 289 -25.59 -3.15 5.06
C GLU A 289 -24.20 -3.63 4.65
N MET A 290 -23.96 -4.93 4.81
CA MET A 290 -22.78 -5.59 4.29
C MET A 290 -23.10 -6.13 2.91
N VAL A 291 -22.26 -5.86 1.91
CA VAL A 291 -22.37 -6.46 0.59
C VAL A 291 -21.19 -7.39 0.38
N VAL A 292 -21.48 -8.67 0.20
CA VAL A 292 -20.51 -9.68 -0.24
C VAL A 292 -20.60 -9.78 -1.76
N THR A 293 -19.48 -9.64 -2.43
CA THR A 293 -19.37 -9.78 -3.89
C THR A 293 -18.46 -10.94 -4.21
N ASP A 294 -18.94 -11.84 -5.05
CA ASP A 294 -18.17 -12.91 -5.67
C ASP A 294 -17.58 -12.40 -6.99
N TRP A 295 -16.33 -12.81 -7.24
CA TRP A 295 -15.58 -12.40 -8.41
C TRP A 295 -15.22 -13.59 -9.29
N ASN A 296 -15.17 -13.36 -10.59
CA ASN A 296 -14.58 -14.30 -11.53
C ASN A 296 -13.05 -14.20 -11.45
N ALA A 297 -12.37 -15.34 -11.57
CA ALA A 297 -10.93 -15.33 -11.81
C ALA A 297 -10.62 -14.65 -13.16
N GLN A 298 -9.44 -14.05 -13.26
CA GLN A 298 -8.95 -13.41 -14.47
C GLN A 298 -7.65 -14.08 -14.95
N ALA A 299 -7.31 -13.90 -16.22
CA ALA A 299 -5.96 -14.18 -16.69
C ALA A 299 -4.92 -13.42 -15.85
N ASP A 300 -3.76 -14.03 -15.68
CA ASP A 300 -2.66 -13.42 -14.94
C ASP A 300 -2.07 -12.27 -15.75
N ALA A 301 -2.34 -11.03 -15.31
CA ALA A 301 -1.95 -9.83 -16.01
C ALA A 301 -0.43 -9.68 -16.17
N CYS A 302 0.38 -10.28 -15.28
CA CYS A 302 1.83 -10.23 -15.40
C CYS A 302 2.34 -11.09 -16.56
N LEU A 303 1.54 -12.03 -17.08
CA LEU A 303 1.91 -12.83 -18.26
C LEU A 303 1.51 -12.15 -19.58
N GLU A 304 0.85 -10.98 -19.53
CA GLU A 304 0.40 -10.23 -20.72
C GLU A 304 1.38 -9.12 -21.15
N ASP A 305 2.50 -8.96 -20.45
CA ASP A 305 3.51 -7.90 -20.68
C ASP A 305 4.40 -8.13 -21.92
N LYS A 306 4.18 -9.24 -22.64
CA LYS A 306 4.96 -9.71 -23.79
C LYS A 306 6.42 -10.06 -23.48
N ASP A 307 6.78 -10.18 -22.21
CA ASP A 307 8.04 -10.73 -21.78
C ASP A 307 7.86 -12.23 -21.43
N GLU A 308 8.49 -13.08 -22.24
CA GLU A 308 8.46 -14.52 -22.04
C GLU A 308 9.12 -14.96 -20.72
N LEU A 309 9.93 -14.09 -20.09
CA LEU A 309 10.60 -14.35 -18.82
C LEU A 309 9.82 -13.87 -17.60
N THR A 310 8.80 -13.03 -17.75
CA THR A 310 8.01 -12.54 -16.60
C THR A 310 7.29 -13.71 -15.91
N PRO A 311 7.49 -13.90 -14.60
CA PRO A 311 6.78 -14.92 -13.84
C PRO A 311 5.33 -14.51 -13.59
N ARG A 312 4.54 -15.49 -13.17
CA ARG A 312 3.15 -15.31 -12.76
C ARG A 312 3.05 -14.38 -11.53
N CYS A 313 1.99 -13.60 -11.44
CA CYS A 313 1.67 -12.82 -10.26
C CYS A 313 0.24 -13.01 -9.77
N GLY A 314 -0.48 -14.04 -10.20
CA GLY A 314 -1.79 -14.43 -9.68
C GLY A 314 -2.96 -14.06 -10.57
N THR A 315 -4.12 -14.68 -10.30
CA THR A 315 -5.31 -14.66 -11.16
C THR A 315 -6.56 -14.14 -10.46
N ASN A 316 -6.45 -13.68 -9.21
CA ASN A 316 -7.58 -13.23 -8.39
C ASN A 316 -7.38 -11.79 -7.88
N PRO A 317 -7.32 -10.78 -8.77
CA PRO A 317 -7.06 -9.40 -8.36
C PRO A 317 -8.29 -8.70 -7.75
N TYR A 318 -9.51 -9.10 -8.12
CA TYR A 318 -10.72 -8.32 -7.83
C TYR A 318 -11.08 -8.20 -6.35
N PRO A 319 -10.93 -9.23 -5.49
CA PRO A 319 -11.27 -9.09 -4.07
C PRO A 319 -10.48 -7.98 -3.38
N ILE A 320 -9.17 -7.91 -3.60
CA ILE A 320 -8.32 -6.82 -3.07
C ILE A 320 -8.64 -5.48 -3.74
N ALA A 321 -8.84 -5.48 -5.07
CA ALA A 321 -9.21 -4.28 -5.81
C ALA A 321 -10.52 -3.65 -5.29
N HIS A 322 -11.52 -4.47 -4.96
CA HIS A 322 -12.81 -4.00 -4.48
C HIS A 322 -12.75 -3.41 -3.06
N VAL A 323 -12.03 -4.05 -2.15
CA VAL A 323 -11.93 -3.53 -0.77
C VAL A 323 -11.14 -2.22 -0.71
N LEU A 324 -10.22 -2.00 -1.65
CA LEU A 324 -9.44 -0.77 -1.82
C LEU A 324 -10.11 0.26 -2.75
N LEU A 325 -11.29 -0.05 -3.31
CA LEU A 325 -11.92 0.76 -4.34
C LEU A 325 -12.32 2.15 -3.80
N ALA A 326 -11.94 3.17 -4.55
CA ALA A 326 -12.27 4.56 -4.28
C ALA A 326 -12.82 5.22 -5.56
N PRO A 327 -14.09 5.68 -5.59
CA PRO A 327 -14.60 6.50 -6.68
C PRO A 327 -13.99 7.90 -6.68
N HIS A 328 -13.61 8.38 -5.49
CA HIS A 328 -12.89 9.63 -5.27
C HIS A 328 -12.12 9.58 -3.95
N VAL A 329 -11.10 10.42 -3.83
CA VAL A 329 -10.39 10.70 -2.57
C VAL A 329 -10.59 12.16 -2.18
N MET A 330 -10.77 12.41 -0.89
CA MET A 330 -10.99 13.75 -0.33
C MET A 330 -10.06 14.00 0.84
N ASN A 331 -9.43 15.17 0.83
CA ASN A 331 -8.68 15.73 1.95
C ASN A 331 -8.75 17.26 1.95
N GLU A 332 -8.28 17.80 3.07
CA GLU A 332 -7.92 19.19 3.19
C GLU A 332 -6.56 19.46 2.50
N TYR A 333 -6.33 20.73 2.15
CA TYR A 333 -5.04 21.25 1.79
C TYR A 333 -4.75 22.53 2.59
N PHE A 334 -3.47 22.73 2.86
CA PHE A 334 -2.93 23.87 3.59
C PHE A 334 -1.68 24.36 2.85
N VAL A 335 -1.75 25.59 2.35
CA VAL A 335 -0.71 26.29 1.57
C VAL A 335 -0.55 27.73 2.07
N ASP A 336 -0.52 27.88 3.40
CA ASP A 336 -0.45 29.18 4.08
C ASP A 336 0.93 29.81 3.96
N PRO A 337 1.06 30.97 3.28
CA PRO A 337 2.34 31.62 3.05
C PRO A 337 2.85 32.43 4.24
N THR A 338 1.99 32.93 5.13
CA THR A 338 2.37 33.87 6.20
C THR A 338 1.35 33.91 7.33
N GLY A 339 1.84 33.79 8.57
CA GLY A 339 1.02 33.78 9.79
C GLY A 339 1.67 33.04 10.95
N GLY A 340 2.97 32.74 10.82
CA GLY A 340 3.71 31.89 11.73
C GLY A 340 3.51 30.39 11.49
N TYR A 341 2.92 29.93 10.36
CA TYR A 341 2.72 28.50 10.08
C TYR A 341 3.37 27.97 8.78
N ASP A 342 3.71 28.81 7.79
CA ASP A 342 4.39 28.46 6.51
C ASP A 342 4.11 27.02 6.02
N GLY A 343 2.85 26.85 5.61
CA GLY A 343 2.19 25.58 5.38
C GLY A 343 2.31 25.08 3.95
N HIS A 344 2.54 23.78 3.80
CA HIS A 344 2.56 23.10 2.51
C HIS A 344 1.84 21.76 2.59
N THR A 345 1.25 21.36 1.47
CA THR A 345 0.54 20.07 1.36
C THR A 345 0.94 19.32 0.10
N ASP A 346 1.29 18.05 0.27
CA ASP A 346 1.40 17.07 -0.80
C ASP A 346 0.38 15.95 -0.57
N TRP A 347 -0.36 15.53 -1.58
CA TRP A 347 -1.18 14.32 -1.52
C TRP A 347 -0.45 13.17 -2.19
N VAL A 348 -0.37 12.02 -1.53
CA VAL A 348 0.16 10.78 -2.11
C VAL A 348 -0.98 9.84 -2.42
N ILE A 349 -1.10 9.43 -3.68
CA ILE A 349 -2.09 8.47 -4.14
C ILE A 349 -1.36 7.31 -4.80
N THR A 350 -1.55 6.12 -4.24
CA THR A 350 -0.91 4.87 -4.64
C THR A 350 -1.94 3.91 -5.24
N PHE A 351 -1.67 3.37 -6.43
CA PHE A 351 -2.50 2.39 -7.13
C PHE A 351 -1.88 0.99 -7.11
N PRO A 352 -2.01 0.23 -6.02
CA PRO A 352 -1.32 -1.05 -5.83
C PRO A 352 -1.75 -2.15 -6.81
N MET A 353 -2.92 -1.99 -7.45
CA MET A 353 -3.49 -3.02 -8.33
C MET A 353 -3.20 -2.82 -9.83
N LYS A 354 -2.48 -1.76 -10.22
CA LYS A 354 -2.10 -1.52 -11.62
C LYS A 354 -1.30 -2.67 -12.22
N LYS A 355 -0.28 -3.15 -11.49
CA LYS A 355 0.53 -4.31 -11.90
C LYS A 355 -0.31 -5.57 -12.15
N HIS A 356 -1.44 -5.68 -11.45
CA HIS A 356 -2.37 -6.80 -11.56
C HIS A 356 -3.48 -6.60 -12.60
N GLY A 357 -3.29 -5.65 -13.54
CA GLY A 357 -4.20 -5.42 -14.66
C GLY A 357 -5.42 -4.56 -14.32
N ILE A 358 -5.50 -4.01 -13.11
CA ILE A 358 -6.61 -3.13 -12.73
C ILE A 358 -6.25 -1.67 -13.04
N HIS A 359 -6.80 -1.18 -14.15
CA HIS A 359 -6.74 0.22 -14.63
C HIS A 359 -5.32 0.80 -14.80
N GLN A 360 -4.71 0.62 -15.98
CA GLN A 360 -3.36 1.10 -16.27
C GLN A 360 -3.27 2.65 -16.38
N ASP A 361 -4.18 3.27 -17.12
CA ASP A 361 -4.15 4.71 -17.42
C ASP A 361 -5.20 5.47 -16.60
N VAL A 362 -4.95 5.68 -15.31
CA VAL A 362 -5.90 6.37 -14.42
C VAL A 362 -5.89 7.88 -14.69
N VAL A 363 -7.05 8.42 -15.04
CA VAL A 363 -7.32 9.84 -15.22
C VAL A 363 -8.17 10.31 -14.03
N ALA A 364 -7.70 11.35 -13.37
CA ALA A 364 -8.32 11.91 -12.19
C ALA A 364 -8.70 13.37 -12.41
N ASN A 365 -9.81 13.82 -11.83
CA ASN A 365 -10.29 15.20 -11.96
C ASN A 365 -10.71 15.76 -10.60
N PHE A 366 -10.45 17.05 -10.36
CA PHE A 366 -10.99 17.70 -9.16
C PHE A 366 -12.49 17.96 -9.34
N GLU A 367 -13.33 17.14 -8.70
CA GLU A 367 -14.78 17.21 -8.81
C GLU A 367 -15.30 18.53 -8.24
N ASN A 368 -15.97 19.32 -9.08
CA ASN A 368 -16.50 20.64 -8.72
C ASN A 368 -15.43 21.65 -8.27
N GLY A 369 -14.16 21.36 -8.54
CA GLY A 369 -13.00 22.19 -8.25
C GLY A 369 -12.37 21.98 -6.87
N ILE A 370 -11.62 23.00 -6.44
CA ILE A 370 -10.92 23.08 -5.16
C ILE A 370 -11.61 24.19 -4.37
N PHE A 371 -11.94 23.89 -3.12
CA PHE A 371 -12.70 24.77 -2.25
C PHE A 371 -11.75 25.48 -1.28
N ASP A 372 -12.01 26.74 -0.94
CA ASP A 372 -11.43 27.37 0.25
C ASP A 372 -12.25 27.01 1.51
N ARG A 373 -11.94 27.67 2.63
CA ARG A 373 -12.68 27.51 3.89
C ARG A 373 -14.10 28.10 3.83
N GLU A 374 -14.32 29.12 3.00
CA GLU A 374 -15.58 29.87 2.85
C GLU A 374 -16.44 29.39 1.67
N GLU A 375 -16.26 28.13 1.24
CA GLU A 375 -17.05 27.46 0.18
C GLU A 375 -16.88 28.06 -1.22
N THR A 376 -15.95 29.00 -1.39
CA THR A 376 -15.57 29.56 -2.67
C THR A 376 -14.81 28.52 -3.47
N LYS A 377 -15.12 28.44 -4.77
CA LYS A 377 -14.45 27.53 -5.69
C LYS A 377 -13.34 28.27 -6.43
N ALA A 378 -12.15 27.68 -6.46
CA ALA A 378 -11.13 28.09 -7.39
C ALA A 378 -11.67 27.80 -8.80
N GLY A 379 -11.69 28.80 -9.67
CA GLY A 379 -12.28 28.65 -11.00
C GLY A 379 -11.51 27.63 -11.84
N PHE A 380 -12.18 26.55 -12.25
CA PHE A 380 -11.73 25.65 -13.32
C PHE A 380 -12.51 26.02 -14.59
N SER A 381 -11.81 26.53 -15.61
CA SER A 381 -12.44 26.89 -16.88
C SER A 381 -12.62 25.65 -17.78
N LYS A 382 -13.86 25.21 -18.05
CA LYS A 382 -14.20 24.17 -19.07
C LYS A 382 -13.97 24.66 -20.52
N PRO A 383 -13.83 23.78 -21.56
CA PRO A 383 -12.76 22.80 -21.79
C PRO A 383 -12.10 22.97 -23.20
N ASN A 384 -10.87 22.46 -23.36
CA ASN A 384 -10.43 21.69 -24.53
C ASN A 384 -9.10 20.97 -24.20
N SER A 385 -9.17 19.64 -24.07
CA SER A 385 -8.09 18.62 -24.03
C SER A 385 -7.00 18.69 -22.93
N GLY A 386 -7.08 17.74 -21.96
CA GLY A 386 -5.98 17.08 -21.20
C GLY A 386 -5.23 17.86 -20.11
N PHE A 387 -5.45 17.58 -18.82
CA PHE A 387 -4.83 18.37 -17.73
C PHE A 387 -3.33 18.20 -17.79
N GLY A 388 -2.63 19.30 -17.53
CA GLY A 388 -1.20 19.31 -17.30
C GLY A 388 -0.95 19.87 -15.91
N PHE A 389 -0.24 19.12 -15.08
CA PHE A 389 0.48 19.70 -13.96
C PHE A 389 1.54 20.69 -14.51
N SER A 390 1.73 21.82 -13.83
CA SER A 390 2.49 22.96 -14.35
C SER A 390 3.92 22.62 -14.84
N PRO A 391 4.45 23.39 -15.83
CA PRO A 391 3.84 24.58 -16.44
C PRO A 391 2.89 24.25 -17.61
N VAL A 392 1.80 25.01 -17.69
CA VAL A 392 0.87 25.00 -18.83
C VAL A 392 1.09 26.26 -19.67
N LEU A 393 1.24 26.09 -21.00
CA LEU A 393 1.39 27.19 -21.95
C LEU A 393 0.20 28.18 -21.89
N PRO A 394 0.39 29.47 -22.27
CA PRO A 394 -0.71 30.43 -22.30
C PRO A 394 -1.83 29.98 -23.25
N GLY A 395 -3.05 29.81 -22.74
CA GLY A 395 -4.27 29.71 -23.53
C GLY A 395 -5.04 28.38 -23.53
N LYS A 396 -4.60 27.32 -22.84
CA LYS A 396 -5.36 26.05 -22.71
C LYS A 396 -5.10 25.38 -21.36
N LYS A 397 -6.11 25.22 -20.50
CA LYS A 397 -6.03 24.46 -19.22
C LYS A 397 -7.30 23.61 -19.07
N PRO A 398 -7.21 22.30 -18.85
CA PRO A 398 -8.39 21.44 -18.70
C PRO A 398 -8.43 20.72 -17.34
N ASP A 399 -9.51 19.98 -17.08
CA ASP A 399 -9.98 19.64 -15.72
C ASP A 399 -9.59 18.23 -15.22
N SER A 400 -8.86 17.42 -16.01
CA SER A 400 -8.58 15.99 -15.72
C SER A 400 -7.15 15.52 -16.06
N SER A 401 -6.36 15.01 -15.11
CA SER A 401 -4.95 14.60 -15.29
C SER A 401 -4.75 13.11 -15.26
N THR A 402 -3.83 12.64 -16.11
CA THR A 402 -3.37 11.26 -16.02
C THR A 402 -2.37 11.11 -14.87
N LEU A 403 -2.67 10.17 -13.99
CA LEU A 403 -1.83 9.70 -12.90
C LEU A 403 -1.10 8.45 -13.40
N ASN A 404 -0.02 8.68 -14.16
CA ASN A 404 0.69 7.65 -14.92
C ASN A 404 1.51 6.69 -14.06
N ARG A 405 1.80 7.07 -12.82
CA ARG A 405 2.63 6.29 -11.90
C ARG A 405 1.76 5.43 -11.00
N GLU A 406 2.30 4.43 -10.31
CA GLU A 406 1.59 3.79 -9.21
C GLU A 406 1.53 4.73 -8.03
N VAL A 407 2.66 5.31 -7.64
CA VAL A 407 2.73 6.33 -6.58
C VAL A 407 2.77 7.71 -7.22
N ASN A 408 1.72 8.49 -6.97
CA ASN A 408 1.54 9.83 -7.51
C ASN A 408 1.56 10.83 -6.37
N VAL A 409 2.45 11.83 -6.45
CA VAL A 409 2.53 12.92 -5.47
C VAL A 409 1.98 14.19 -6.09
N ILE A 410 0.89 14.72 -5.53
CA ILE A 410 0.24 15.96 -5.97
C ILE A 410 0.58 17.07 -4.98
N SER A 411 1.42 18.02 -5.39
CA SER A 411 1.81 19.18 -4.58
C SER A 411 0.87 20.35 -4.80
N PHE A 412 0.29 20.87 -3.72
CA PHE A 412 -0.57 22.05 -3.78
C PHE A 412 0.28 23.32 -3.76
N LYS A 413 -0.14 24.33 -4.53
CA LYS A 413 0.53 25.64 -4.62
C LYS A 413 -0.49 26.77 -4.62
N SER A 414 -0.20 27.83 -3.87
CA SER A 414 -0.95 29.09 -3.97
C SER A 414 -0.31 30.01 -5.01
N THR A 415 -1.11 30.88 -5.61
CA THR A 415 -0.65 32.05 -6.39
C THR A 415 -0.48 33.28 -5.52
N ASP A 416 -0.69 33.18 -4.20
CA ASP A 416 -0.33 34.24 -3.26
C ASP A 416 1.16 34.57 -3.43
N PRO A 417 1.56 35.83 -3.67
CA PRO A 417 2.96 36.20 -3.88
C PRO A 417 3.89 35.88 -2.71
N SER A 418 3.33 35.66 -1.52
CA SER A 418 4.06 35.33 -0.30
C SER A 418 4.35 33.83 -0.18
N TYR A 419 3.74 32.98 -1.02
CA TYR A 419 3.91 31.53 -0.99
C TYR A 419 5.28 31.11 -1.55
N ASP A 420 5.99 30.25 -0.82
CA ASP A 420 7.22 29.62 -1.31
C ASP A 420 6.90 28.48 -2.27
N ASP A 421 6.84 28.78 -3.57
CA ASP A 421 6.55 27.80 -4.62
C ASP A 421 7.70 26.83 -4.92
N SER A 422 8.89 27.10 -4.35
CA SER A 422 10.06 26.23 -4.42
C SER A 422 9.97 25.07 -3.42
N ARG A 423 9.20 25.28 -2.33
CA ARG A 423 9.02 24.30 -1.28
C ARG A 423 7.89 23.32 -1.60
N THR A 424 8.19 22.05 -1.36
CA THR A 424 7.23 20.94 -1.37
C THR A 424 7.49 20.09 -0.15
N VAL A 425 6.48 19.36 0.33
CA VAL A 425 6.60 18.58 1.57
C VAL A 425 7.57 17.44 1.32
N LEU A 426 7.21 16.48 0.48
CA LEU A 426 7.89 15.19 0.35
C LEU A 426 9.14 15.22 -0.53
N SER A 427 9.42 16.35 -1.19
CA SER A 427 10.57 16.49 -2.10
C SER A 427 10.59 15.42 -3.21
N SER A 428 9.42 14.91 -3.59
CA SER A 428 9.29 13.93 -4.68
C SER A 428 9.77 14.55 -5.99
N TYR A 429 10.58 13.80 -6.73
CA TYR A 429 11.04 14.20 -8.06
C TYR A 429 9.96 14.01 -9.13
N ALA A 430 8.99 13.12 -8.88
CA ALA A 430 7.89 12.78 -9.78
C ALA A 430 6.60 13.57 -9.47
N LYS A 431 6.71 14.61 -8.64
CA LYS A 431 5.58 15.40 -8.19
C LYS A 431 4.86 16.12 -9.33
N GLN A 432 3.58 16.28 -9.11
CA GLN A 432 2.62 16.88 -10.00
C GLN A 432 2.02 18.10 -9.28
N SER A 433 2.22 19.33 -9.78
CA SER A 433 1.82 20.56 -9.06
C SER A 433 0.45 21.09 -9.45
N VAL A 434 -0.48 21.20 -8.49
CA VAL A 434 -1.81 21.80 -8.65
C VAL A 434 -1.85 23.18 -8.01
N THR A 435 -2.49 24.15 -8.68
CA THR A 435 -2.69 25.49 -8.11
C THR A 435 -4.06 25.62 -7.46
N THR A 436 -4.10 26.21 -6.27
CA THR A 436 -5.32 26.55 -5.51
C THR A 436 -5.80 27.98 -5.81
N GLY A 437 -5.18 28.66 -6.79
CA GLY A 437 -5.37 30.10 -6.97
C GLY A 437 -4.84 30.86 -5.76
N ALA A 438 -5.54 31.91 -5.33
CA ALA A 438 -5.16 32.68 -4.15
C ALA A 438 -5.52 31.99 -2.82
N PHE A 439 -6.11 30.80 -2.85
CA PHE A 439 -6.56 30.12 -1.63
C PHE A 439 -5.37 29.52 -0.88
N VAL A 440 -5.34 29.78 0.42
CA VAL A 440 -4.29 29.34 1.34
C VAL A 440 -4.67 28.11 2.17
N SER A 441 -5.96 27.77 2.20
CA SER A 441 -6.47 26.60 2.92
C SER A 441 -7.85 26.21 2.41
N GLY A 442 -8.17 24.91 2.46
CA GLY A 442 -9.50 24.42 2.16
C GLY A 442 -9.49 22.91 1.93
N TRP A 443 -10.34 22.41 1.04
CA TRP A 443 -10.41 20.99 0.73
C TRP A 443 -10.69 20.74 -0.74
N ALA A 444 -10.41 19.51 -1.19
CA ALA A 444 -10.69 19.10 -2.56
C ALA A 444 -11.19 17.66 -2.61
N ARG A 445 -11.85 17.34 -3.72
CA ARG A 445 -12.27 15.97 -4.06
C ARG A 445 -11.66 15.60 -5.40
N LEU A 446 -10.78 14.60 -5.41
CA LEU A 446 -10.21 14.07 -6.62
C LEU A 446 -10.99 12.81 -7.02
N GLY A 447 -11.75 12.89 -8.11
CA GLY A 447 -12.58 11.83 -8.66
C GLY A 447 -11.89 11.01 -9.74
N PHE A 448 -12.29 9.75 -9.85
CA PHE A 448 -11.81 8.78 -10.83
C PHE A 448 -12.97 8.35 -11.73
N THR A 449 -13.50 9.30 -12.49
CA THR A 449 -14.67 9.04 -13.35
C THR A 449 -14.26 8.18 -14.55
N GLY A 450 -14.97 7.08 -14.79
CA GLY A 450 -14.76 6.21 -15.96
C GLY A 450 -14.13 4.85 -15.65
N TYR A 451 -13.84 4.56 -14.38
CA TYR A 451 -13.30 3.29 -13.93
C TYR A 451 -14.35 2.48 -13.18
N ASP A 452 -14.37 1.17 -13.41
CA ASP A 452 -15.26 0.22 -12.74
C ASP A 452 -14.66 -1.19 -12.73
N LEU A 453 -15.12 -2.02 -11.78
CA LEU A 453 -14.71 -3.42 -11.66
C LEU A 453 -15.71 -4.38 -12.33
N LYS A 454 -16.61 -3.90 -13.19
CA LYS A 454 -17.74 -4.71 -13.70
C LYS A 454 -17.29 -5.96 -14.46
N ALA A 455 -16.10 -5.93 -15.07
CA ALA A 455 -15.54 -7.04 -15.82
C ALA A 455 -15.29 -8.29 -14.96
N GLY A 456 -14.98 -8.10 -13.68
CA GLY A 456 -14.76 -9.21 -12.73
C GLY A 456 -16.02 -9.67 -12.02
N PHE A 457 -17.11 -8.89 -12.06
CA PHE A 457 -18.31 -9.14 -11.25
C PHE A 457 -18.95 -10.48 -11.62
N LYS A 458 -19.23 -11.32 -10.62
CA LYS A 458 -19.97 -12.58 -10.79
C LYS A 458 -21.36 -12.49 -10.17
N ALA A 459 -21.43 -12.20 -8.88
CA ALA A 459 -22.67 -12.08 -8.13
C ALA A 459 -22.44 -11.23 -6.87
N ALA A 460 -23.52 -10.74 -6.27
CA ALA A 460 -23.45 -10.09 -4.97
C ALA A 460 -24.68 -10.42 -4.12
N GLU A 461 -24.45 -10.54 -2.83
CA GLU A 461 -25.47 -10.73 -1.81
C GLU A 461 -25.30 -9.65 -0.73
N ALA A 462 -26.41 -9.05 -0.32
CA ALA A 462 -26.42 -8.02 0.70
C ALA A 462 -27.09 -8.51 1.98
N TYR A 463 -26.54 -8.11 3.11
CA TYR A 463 -26.99 -8.49 4.44
C TYR A 463 -27.29 -7.22 5.25
N GLY A 464 -28.58 -6.98 5.49
CA GLY A 464 -29.09 -5.84 6.23
C GLY A 464 -30.58 -6.02 6.55
N SER A 465 -31.15 -5.10 7.33
CA SER A 465 -32.59 -5.07 7.65
C SER A 465 -33.46 -4.98 6.39
N THR A 466 -33.02 -4.15 5.44
CA THR A 466 -33.64 -3.98 4.13
C THR A 466 -32.56 -4.19 3.06
N ALA A 467 -32.19 -5.46 2.82
CA ALA A 467 -31.11 -5.80 1.91
C ALA A 467 -31.32 -5.21 0.50
N GLY A 468 -30.34 -4.44 0.03
CA GLY A 468 -30.29 -3.90 -1.32
C GLY A 468 -30.04 -4.99 -2.37
N THR A 469 -30.31 -4.66 -3.63
CA THR A 469 -29.92 -5.50 -4.77
C THR A 469 -28.76 -4.87 -5.52
N TYR A 470 -27.71 -5.65 -5.74
CA TYR A 470 -26.48 -5.19 -6.38
C TYR A 470 -26.23 -5.95 -7.68
N ASN A 471 -25.80 -5.21 -8.70
CA ASN A 471 -25.37 -5.77 -9.97
C ASN A 471 -24.08 -5.09 -10.42
N ALA A 472 -23.47 -5.57 -11.50
CA ALA A 472 -22.20 -5.09 -12.01
C ALA A 472 -22.14 -3.56 -12.28
N ASN A 473 -23.28 -2.86 -12.41
CA ASN A 473 -23.36 -1.41 -12.63
C ASN A 473 -23.59 -0.59 -11.36
N SER A 474 -23.74 -1.22 -10.20
CA SER A 474 -23.91 -0.55 -8.91
C SER A 474 -22.71 0.36 -8.60
N ASN A 475 -22.96 1.49 -7.93
CA ASN A 475 -21.92 2.50 -7.64
C ASN A 475 -20.75 1.96 -6.80
N ILE A 476 -21.00 0.93 -5.99
CA ILE A 476 -20.00 0.27 -5.16
C ILE A 476 -18.88 -0.42 -5.96
N TYR A 477 -19.05 -0.55 -7.28
CA TYR A 477 -18.06 -1.11 -8.20
C TYR A 477 -17.40 -0.05 -9.09
N LYS A 478 -17.62 1.24 -8.83
CA LYS A 478 -17.04 2.35 -9.61
C LYS A 478 -15.85 2.97 -8.87
N GLY A 479 -14.83 3.36 -9.62
CA GLY A 479 -13.61 3.97 -9.11
C GLY A 479 -12.36 3.15 -9.41
N VAL A 480 -11.29 3.45 -8.68
CA VAL A 480 -9.99 2.78 -8.80
C VAL A 480 -9.53 2.29 -7.43
N PRO A 481 -8.81 1.15 -7.34
CA PRO A 481 -8.19 0.73 -6.10
C PRO A 481 -7.08 1.71 -5.71
N ALA A 482 -7.29 2.50 -4.67
CA ALA A 482 -6.38 3.58 -4.29
C ALA A 482 -6.16 3.63 -2.79
N VAL A 483 -4.92 3.89 -2.40
CA VAL A 483 -4.49 4.08 -1.01
C VAL A 483 -3.58 5.30 -0.93
N GLY A 484 -3.38 5.87 0.25
CA GLY A 484 -2.60 7.09 0.36
C GLY A 484 -2.99 8.00 1.51
N SER A 485 -2.40 9.19 1.54
CA SER A 485 -2.65 10.20 2.56
C SER A 485 -2.28 11.60 2.06
N ALA A 486 -2.85 12.63 2.67
CA ALA A 486 -2.37 13.99 2.56
C ALA A 486 -1.28 14.24 3.60
N PHE A 487 -0.14 14.80 3.18
CA PHE A 487 0.99 15.15 4.01
C PHE A 487 1.04 16.66 4.16
N LEU A 488 0.90 17.14 5.39
CA LEU A 488 0.87 18.56 5.72
C LEU A 488 2.10 18.90 6.55
N GLU A 489 2.91 19.84 6.08
CA GLU A 489 4.05 20.37 6.83
C GLU A 489 3.84 21.85 7.07
N GLY A 490 4.07 22.31 8.30
CA GLY A 490 4.14 23.74 8.61
C GLY A 490 5.32 24.07 9.52
N ASN A 491 5.74 25.32 9.50
CA ASN A 491 6.70 25.89 10.43
C ASN A 491 6.00 26.89 11.35
N ILE A 492 5.92 26.59 12.66
CA ILE A 492 5.09 27.32 13.63
C ILE A 492 5.73 28.58 14.22
N SER A 493 6.93 28.99 13.73
CA SER A 493 7.61 30.19 14.23
C SER A 493 8.73 30.65 13.29
N ASP A 494 9.37 31.78 13.62
CA ASP A 494 10.59 32.24 12.96
C ASP A 494 11.77 31.26 13.15
N ASN A 495 11.69 30.31 14.08
CA ASN A 495 12.69 29.25 14.21
C ASN A 495 12.50 28.24 13.06
N PRO A 496 13.45 28.13 12.11
CA PRO A 496 13.32 27.24 10.95
C PRO A 496 13.24 25.75 11.31
N ASN A 497 13.57 25.40 12.56
CA ASN A 497 13.53 24.05 13.11
C ASN A 497 12.21 23.73 13.86
N ALA A 498 11.31 24.69 14.03
CA ALA A 498 10.01 24.49 14.70
C ALA A 498 8.96 23.98 13.70
N ARG A 499 9.21 22.79 13.14
CA ARG A 499 8.31 22.20 12.13
C ARG A 499 7.39 21.16 12.75
N PHE A 500 6.19 21.06 12.21
CA PHE A 500 5.31 19.92 12.43
C PHE A 500 4.99 19.26 11.10
N GLY A 501 4.79 17.94 11.15
CA GLY A 501 4.28 17.15 10.05
C GLY A 501 3.04 16.38 10.53
N ASP A 502 2.05 16.26 9.66
CA ASP A 502 0.91 15.38 9.87
C ASP A 502 0.55 14.66 8.57
N ALA A 503 0.13 13.40 8.69
CA ALA A 503 -0.35 12.61 7.57
C ALA A 503 -1.80 12.20 7.82
N LEU A 504 -2.69 12.70 6.97
CA LEU A 504 -4.13 12.50 7.08
C LEU A 504 -4.60 11.47 6.03
N PRO A 505 -5.12 10.30 6.45
CA PRO A 505 -5.64 9.30 5.53
C PRO A 505 -6.74 9.87 4.63
N HIS A 506 -6.73 9.45 3.37
CA HIS A 506 -7.77 9.83 2.42
C HIS A 506 -9.16 9.46 2.89
N LYS A 507 -10.12 10.38 2.72
CA LYS A 507 -11.54 10.09 2.94
C LYS A 507 -12.15 9.63 1.62
N VAL A 508 -12.88 8.52 1.67
CA VAL A 508 -13.55 7.91 0.51
C VAL A 508 -15.02 7.77 0.85
N GLN A 509 -15.90 8.27 -0.03
CA GLN A 509 -17.34 8.03 0.07
C GLN A 509 -17.74 7.11 -1.09
N ARG A 510 -18.24 5.92 -0.76
CA ARG A 510 -18.67 4.90 -1.72
C ARG A 510 -20.15 5.03 -2.07
#